data_AF-A0A6H1W9Y1-F1
#
_entry.id   AF-A0A6H1W9Y1-F1
#
_cell.length_a   1.000
_cell.length_b   1.000
_cell.length_c   1.000
_cell.angle_alpha   90.00
_cell.angle_beta   90.00
_cell.angle_gamma   90.00
#
_symmetry.space_group_name_H-M   'P 1'
#
loop_
_entity.id
_entity.type
_entity.pdbx_description
1 polymer ?
#
loop_
_entity_poly.entity_id
_entity_poly.type
_entity_poly.pdbx_seq_one_letter_code
_entity_poly.pdbx_strand_id
1 'polypeptide(L)'
;MMRALLRSRLGAASSDRGVALAMVIGIGSVLLLLVTLTMTFSVSGIVRADHDKDWDAAMSAAYAGIAEYQGRLTNDPSYQQYGNPASKFTIANGSAGTVALPSGNNNPAFDVAAGARWAAVPLSDGLPANAAFRYEVDNSKYASTGVLHVRATGLVDTVARSVVANIKQTGFTNYVYFTDYEILDPQLNSKSCTKAYAWQSTTARTSGCLINFITGDTLDGAVHSNDTLNICGGTFKQRVSTANPNRDSSGKLYSSNNCPSGSTTPVFNAGAPGNAALITMPPPQQQLDQVRTDIQGKVPKPGCLYTGPTKITFKLVGGVAKMNVISPWTKQTQVVGNPATGPGVPANPAFCGKPGDPTKTSNTGTLSDTVNGQDITIDSTSQLYNNLIYVQSIPTATSDPNSWASNKSPNGNTFKCVGADKTSSGNGLDYPLKYEVVATAAAYSCTAGDVFVQGTMHSAITINADHFAWITGKLVYSDAAHDILGLVGAGAVWVYNPLVCTSPSNWTSGSCNAASSPITWEASSSSTSCARTINAAILSNYHSFEVQNYDSGDPYGYLCVTGSIAQEFRGPVGQGSGSSGFLKRYSYDTRLLNSPPPKFPTPRTTSYDVTTEIEVAVAYRSNGGPTS
;
A
#
# COMPACT_ATOMS: atom_id res chain seq x y z
N MET A 1 -129.71 5.74 -5.68
CA MET A 1 -128.39 5.71 -5.01
C MET A 1 -127.86 4.28 -5.03
N MET A 2 -126.89 4.00 -5.90
CA MET A 2 -126.24 2.70 -6.22
C MET A 2 -125.43 2.18 -5.01
N ARG A 3 -125.42 0.91 -4.56
CA ARG A 3 -125.22 -0.45 -5.15
C ARG A 3 -123.78 -0.80 -5.62
N ALA A 4 -123.10 -1.56 -4.75
CA ALA A 4 -122.16 -2.68 -4.89
C ALA A 4 -121.59 -3.10 -6.27
N LEU A 5 -120.32 -3.53 -6.27
CA LEU A 5 -119.82 -4.73 -7.00
C LEU A 5 -118.42 -5.17 -6.53
N LEU A 6 -118.33 -6.41 -6.01
CA LEU A 6 -117.12 -7.25 -5.93
C LEU A 6 -116.69 -7.73 -7.33
N ARG A 7 -115.38 -7.98 -7.55
CA ARG A 7 -114.86 -9.32 -7.97
C ARG A 7 -113.34 -9.38 -8.25
N SER A 8 -112.71 -10.32 -7.54
CA SER A 8 -111.68 -11.30 -7.98
C SER A 8 -110.34 -10.82 -8.59
N ARG A 9 -109.22 -11.18 -7.94
CA ARG A 9 -108.29 -12.23 -8.41
C ARG A 9 -107.51 -12.86 -7.23
N LEU A 10 -107.81 -14.12 -6.95
CA LEU A 10 -106.98 -15.08 -6.20
C LEU A 10 -106.27 -15.97 -7.24
N GLY A 11 -104.98 -16.26 -7.02
CA GLY A 11 -104.36 -17.54 -7.37
C GLY A 11 -103.63 -17.68 -8.73
N ALA A 12 -102.29 -17.73 -8.67
CA ALA A 12 -101.40 -18.61 -9.44
C ALA A 12 -100.04 -18.63 -8.71
N ALA A 13 -99.79 -19.58 -7.80
CA ALA A 13 -99.24 -20.92 -8.07
C ALA A 13 -97.76 -20.91 -8.53
N SER A 14 -96.86 -21.10 -7.56
CA SER A 14 -95.68 -21.99 -7.60
C SER A 14 -94.84 -22.08 -8.90
N SER A 15 -93.68 -21.40 -8.93
CA SER A 15 -92.50 -21.88 -9.68
C SER A 15 -91.12 -21.42 -9.17
N ASP A 16 -90.99 -20.60 -8.12
CA ASP A 16 -89.68 -20.00 -7.77
C ASP A 16 -88.90 -20.71 -6.65
N ARG A 17 -89.24 -21.97 -6.33
CA ARG A 17 -88.45 -22.76 -5.36
C ARG A 17 -87.22 -23.43 -5.97
N GLY A 18 -87.10 -23.50 -7.31
CA GLY A 18 -85.93 -24.07 -8.01
C GLY A 18 -84.93 -23.02 -8.54
N VAL A 19 -85.43 -21.89 -9.05
CA VAL A 19 -84.59 -20.84 -9.66
C VAL A 19 -83.82 -20.03 -8.63
N ALA A 20 -84.42 -19.78 -7.45
CA ALA A 20 -83.73 -19.12 -6.34
C ALA A 20 -82.55 -19.97 -5.82
N LEU A 21 -82.70 -21.29 -5.74
CA LEU A 21 -81.62 -22.20 -5.35
C LEU A 21 -80.50 -22.22 -6.40
N ALA A 22 -80.84 -22.26 -7.70
CA ALA A 22 -79.86 -22.24 -8.78
C ALA A 22 -79.10 -20.90 -8.88
N MET A 23 -79.76 -19.77 -8.65
CA MET A 23 -79.09 -18.46 -8.57
C MET A 23 -78.17 -18.35 -7.36
N VAL A 24 -78.60 -18.84 -6.19
CA VAL A 24 -77.76 -18.83 -4.98
C VAL A 24 -76.55 -19.76 -5.14
N ILE A 25 -76.70 -20.91 -5.79
CA ILE A 25 -75.58 -21.81 -6.12
C ILE A 25 -74.67 -21.18 -7.18
N GLY A 26 -75.23 -20.50 -8.20
CA GLY A 26 -74.44 -19.81 -9.23
C GLY A 26 -73.67 -18.60 -8.71
N ILE A 27 -74.28 -17.77 -7.87
CA ILE A 27 -73.60 -16.66 -7.21
C ILE A 27 -72.61 -17.20 -6.16
N GLY A 28 -72.99 -18.23 -5.41
CA GLY A 28 -72.12 -18.91 -4.46
C GLY A 28 -70.88 -19.54 -5.11
N SER A 29 -71.02 -20.17 -6.28
CA SER A 29 -69.90 -20.75 -7.01
C SER A 29 -68.98 -19.69 -7.62
N VAL A 30 -69.53 -18.58 -8.13
CA VAL A 30 -68.75 -17.44 -8.60
C VAL A 30 -67.98 -16.78 -7.46
N LEU A 31 -68.61 -16.58 -6.31
CA LEU A 31 -67.94 -16.04 -5.12
C LEU A 31 -66.85 -17.00 -4.59
N LEU A 32 -67.11 -18.31 -4.56
CA LEU A 32 -66.11 -19.30 -4.18
C LEU A 32 -64.92 -19.32 -5.15
N LEU A 33 -65.17 -19.25 -6.46
CA LEU A 33 -64.11 -19.15 -7.46
C LEU A 33 -63.28 -17.88 -7.27
N LEU A 34 -63.93 -16.75 -7.00
CA LEU A 34 -63.26 -15.47 -6.81
C LEU A 34 -62.41 -15.47 -5.53
N VAL A 35 -62.91 -16.05 -4.43
CA VAL A 35 -62.16 -16.28 -3.19
C VAL A 35 -60.99 -17.24 -3.41
N THR A 36 -61.19 -18.30 -4.19
CA THR A 36 -60.12 -19.27 -4.48
C THR A 36 -59.00 -18.63 -5.31
N LEU A 37 -59.35 -17.82 -6.30
CA LEU A 37 -58.39 -17.08 -7.13
C LEU A 37 -57.62 -16.05 -6.30
N THR A 38 -58.30 -15.25 -5.47
CA THR A 38 -57.62 -14.27 -4.61
C THR A 38 -56.69 -14.97 -3.62
N MET A 39 -57.11 -16.07 -2.99
CA MET A 39 -56.23 -16.89 -2.14
C MET A 39 -55.03 -17.43 -2.91
N THR A 40 -55.21 -17.93 -4.14
CA THR A 40 -54.11 -18.50 -4.94
C THR A 40 -53.09 -17.42 -5.32
N PHE A 41 -53.55 -16.24 -5.76
CA PHE A 41 -52.66 -15.11 -6.08
C PHE A 41 -51.98 -14.54 -4.83
N SER A 42 -52.69 -14.45 -3.70
CA SER A 42 -52.10 -14.03 -2.43
C SER A 42 -51.04 -15.00 -1.93
N VAL A 43 -51.28 -16.32 -1.99
CA VAL A 43 -50.29 -17.34 -1.61
C VAL A 43 -49.07 -17.29 -2.53
N SER A 44 -49.28 -17.15 -3.83
CA SER A 44 -48.18 -17.03 -4.81
C SER A 44 -47.37 -15.74 -4.58
N GLY A 45 -48.04 -14.65 -4.21
CA GLY A 45 -47.41 -13.38 -3.84
C GLY A 45 -46.60 -13.47 -2.55
N ILE A 46 -47.08 -14.21 -1.55
CA ILE A 46 -46.35 -14.45 -0.29
C ILE A 46 -45.10 -15.29 -0.55
N VAL A 47 -45.21 -16.41 -1.28
CA VAL A 47 -44.06 -17.26 -1.62
C VAL A 47 -43.02 -16.47 -2.42
N ARG A 48 -43.48 -15.62 -3.35
CA ARG A 48 -42.58 -14.74 -4.10
C ARG A 48 -41.89 -13.71 -3.21
N ALA A 49 -42.63 -13.06 -2.32
CA ALA A 49 -42.09 -12.07 -1.40
C ALA A 49 -41.10 -12.67 -0.40
N ASP A 50 -41.36 -13.87 0.10
CA ASP A 50 -40.44 -14.58 1.00
C ASP A 50 -39.18 -15.02 0.25
N HIS A 51 -39.31 -15.53 -0.97
CA HIS A 51 -38.16 -15.81 -1.83
C HIS A 51 -37.33 -14.55 -2.12
N ASP A 52 -37.96 -13.40 -2.41
CA ASP A 52 -37.23 -12.15 -2.67
C ASP A 52 -36.51 -11.64 -1.39
N LYS A 53 -37.10 -11.82 -0.20
CA LYS A 53 -36.40 -11.55 1.07
C LYS A 53 -35.20 -12.47 1.28
N ASP A 54 -35.37 -13.78 1.04
CA ASP A 54 -34.29 -14.76 1.17
C ASP A 54 -33.17 -14.48 0.17
N TRP A 55 -33.52 -13.97 -1.02
CA TRP A 55 -32.58 -13.58 -2.06
C TRP A 55 -31.70 -12.40 -1.66
N ASP A 56 -32.29 -11.35 -1.09
CA ASP A 56 -31.55 -10.21 -0.56
C ASP A 56 -30.73 -10.60 0.67
N ALA A 57 -31.31 -11.40 1.58
CA ALA A 57 -30.63 -11.87 2.78
C ALA A 57 -29.44 -12.81 2.46
N ALA A 58 -29.56 -13.67 1.44
CA ALA A 58 -28.46 -14.52 0.97
C ALA A 58 -27.31 -13.70 0.38
N MET A 59 -27.59 -12.58 -0.29
CA MET A 59 -26.54 -11.67 -0.75
C MET A 59 -25.85 -10.99 0.44
N SER A 60 -26.60 -10.49 1.41
CA SER A 60 -26.05 -9.93 2.65
C SER A 60 -25.22 -10.96 3.46
N ALA A 61 -25.62 -12.23 3.47
CA ALA A 61 -24.83 -13.31 4.06
C ALA A 61 -23.51 -13.56 3.30
N ALA A 62 -23.48 -13.37 1.98
CA ALA A 62 -22.26 -13.46 1.18
C ALA A 62 -21.27 -12.33 1.53
N TYR A 63 -21.76 -11.09 1.68
CA TYR A 63 -20.96 -9.97 2.17
C TYR A 63 -20.43 -10.21 3.59
N ALA A 64 -21.25 -10.79 4.47
CA ALA A 64 -20.80 -11.20 5.80
C ALA A 64 -19.67 -12.23 5.75
N GLY A 65 -19.68 -13.14 4.76
CA GLY A 65 -18.58 -14.08 4.53
C GLY A 65 -17.28 -13.41 4.11
N ILE A 66 -17.33 -12.38 3.25
CA ILE A 66 -16.17 -11.55 2.92
C ILE A 66 -15.65 -10.81 4.16
N ALA A 67 -16.55 -10.17 4.91
CA ALA A 67 -16.20 -9.44 6.13
C ALA A 67 -15.60 -10.34 7.22
N GLU A 68 -16.06 -11.58 7.35
CA GLU A 68 -15.49 -12.56 8.28
C GLU A 68 -14.05 -12.93 7.89
N TYR A 69 -13.83 -13.22 6.61
CA TYR A 69 -12.49 -13.52 6.10
C TYR A 69 -11.54 -12.33 6.26
N GLN A 70 -12.02 -11.12 5.93
CA GLN A 70 -11.32 -9.85 6.17
C GLN A 70 -11.00 -9.64 7.65
N GLY A 71 -11.91 -10.00 8.57
CA GLY A 71 -11.70 -9.94 10.00
C GLY A 71 -10.61 -10.90 10.49
N ARG A 72 -10.55 -12.13 9.94
CA ARG A 72 -9.48 -13.09 10.24
C ARG A 72 -8.14 -12.60 9.75
N LEU A 73 -8.09 -12.10 8.53
CA LEU A 73 -6.92 -11.45 7.95
C LEU A 73 -6.47 -10.24 8.79
N THR A 74 -7.42 -9.46 9.33
CA THR A 74 -7.13 -8.31 10.19
C THR A 74 -6.50 -8.73 11.52
N ASN A 75 -6.92 -9.87 12.07
CA ASN A 75 -6.35 -10.42 13.30
C ASN A 75 -5.01 -11.16 13.07
N ASP A 76 -4.84 -11.82 11.92
CA ASP A 76 -3.64 -12.56 11.53
C ASP A 76 -3.33 -12.33 10.03
N PRO A 77 -2.34 -11.47 9.69
CA PRO A 77 -1.91 -11.23 8.32
C PRO A 77 -1.46 -12.50 7.57
N SER A 78 -0.99 -13.52 8.29
CA SER A 78 -0.56 -14.79 7.68
C SER A 78 -1.74 -15.62 7.21
N TYR A 79 -2.97 -15.25 7.61
CA TYR A 79 -4.20 -15.99 7.28
C TYR A 79 -4.49 -16.02 5.76
N GLN A 80 -3.86 -15.16 4.96
CA GLN A 80 -3.86 -15.21 3.50
C GLN A 80 -3.42 -16.57 2.91
N GLN A 81 -2.63 -17.34 3.66
CA GLN A 81 -2.19 -18.68 3.26
C GLN A 81 -3.30 -19.74 3.41
N TYR A 82 -4.43 -19.39 4.04
CA TYR A 82 -5.48 -20.35 4.32
C TYR A 82 -6.59 -20.32 3.27
N GLY A 83 -6.91 -21.49 2.74
CA GLY A 83 -7.85 -21.72 1.65
C GLY A 83 -8.05 -23.22 1.48
N ASN A 84 -9.16 -23.66 0.88
CA ASN A 84 -9.32 -25.07 0.57
C ASN A 84 -8.64 -25.39 -0.78
N PRO A 85 -7.56 -26.20 -0.82
CA PRO A 85 -6.91 -26.57 -2.09
C PRO A 85 -7.82 -27.31 -3.07
N ALA A 86 -8.89 -27.95 -2.57
CA ALA A 86 -9.86 -28.69 -3.36
C ALA A 86 -11.01 -27.82 -3.90
N SER A 87 -11.06 -26.53 -3.57
CA SER A 87 -12.08 -25.61 -4.09
C SER A 87 -11.90 -25.36 -5.58
N LYS A 88 -12.99 -25.27 -6.33
CA LYS A 88 -12.94 -25.06 -7.79
C LYS A 88 -12.36 -23.69 -8.12
N PHE A 89 -12.73 -22.65 -7.37
CA PHE A 89 -12.19 -21.31 -7.57
C PHE A 89 -10.68 -21.25 -7.33
N THR A 90 -10.23 -21.91 -6.27
CA THR A 90 -8.81 -21.95 -5.87
C THR A 90 -7.98 -22.67 -6.93
N ILE A 91 -8.48 -23.79 -7.46
CA ILE A 91 -7.82 -24.54 -8.55
C ILE A 91 -7.81 -23.71 -9.84
N ALA A 92 -8.96 -23.13 -10.23
CA ALA A 92 -9.10 -22.38 -11.48
C ALA A 92 -8.15 -21.17 -11.57
N ASN A 93 -7.84 -20.55 -10.43
CA ASN A 93 -6.94 -19.40 -10.36
C ASN A 93 -5.49 -19.75 -9.98
N GLY A 94 -5.12 -21.04 -9.93
CA GLY A 94 -3.74 -21.47 -9.71
C GLY A 94 -3.24 -21.41 -8.27
N SER A 95 -4.15 -21.29 -7.30
CA SER A 95 -3.82 -21.16 -5.87
C SER A 95 -3.78 -22.49 -5.10
N ALA A 96 -4.10 -23.62 -5.75
CA ALA A 96 -4.18 -24.93 -5.09
C ALA A 96 -2.86 -25.37 -4.41
N GLY A 97 -1.71 -24.96 -4.94
CA GLY A 97 -0.39 -25.26 -4.36
C GLY A 97 0.10 -24.25 -3.32
N THR A 98 -0.61 -23.14 -3.14
CA THR A 98 -0.18 -21.99 -2.32
C THR A 98 -1.11 -21.72 -1.14
N VAL A 99 -2.26 -22.39 -1.05
CA VAL A 99 -3.15 -22.35 0.11
C VAL A 99 -3.14 -23.66 0.88
N ALA A 100 -3.49 -23.62 2.16
CA ALA A 100 -3.72 -24.79 2.99
C ALA A 100 -4.93 -24.61 3.92
N LEU A 101 -5.49 -25.70 4.46
CA LEU A 101 -6.50 -25.57 5.51
C LEU A 101 -5.83 -25.23 6.87
N PRO A 102 -6.45 -24.38 7.72
CA PRO A 102 -5.94 -24.11 9.07
C PRO A 102 -5.87 -25.37 9.93
N SER A 103 -4.82 -25.52 10.74
CA SER A 103 -4.71 -26.63 11.70
C SER A 103 -5.47 -26.34 13.00
N GLY A 104 -6.20 -27.32 13.53
CA GLY A 104 -6.77 -27.26 14.89
C GLY A 104 -8.16 -26.63 15.06
N ASN A 105 -8.80 -26.15 13.99
CA ASN A 105 -10.25 -25.85 14.00
C ASN A 105 -10.75 -25.85 12.56
N ASN A 106 -11.53 -26.88 12.18
CA ASN A 106 -12.07 -27.00 10.82
C ASN A 106 -13.08 -25.88 10.58
N ASN A 107 -12.60 -24.76 10.03
CA ASN A 107 -13.44 -23.64 9.69
C ASN A 107 -14.45 -24.07 8.61
N PRO A 108 -15.76 -24.16 8.94
CA PRO A 108 -16.78 -24.69 8.04
C PRO A 108 -16.95 -23.84 6.77
N ALA A 109 -16.50 -22.58 6.79
CA ALA A 109 -16.58 -21.71 5.62
C ALA A 109 -15.68 -22.21 4.47
N PHE A 110 -14.62 -22.98 4.74
CA PHE A 110 -13.77 -23.57 3.72
C PHE A 110 -14.29 -24.91 3.17
N ASP A 111 -15.38 -25.44 3.69
CA ASP A 111 -15.83 -26.77 3.29
C ASP A 111 -16.34 -26.78 1.83
N VAL A 112 -16.04 -27.85 1.11
CA VAL A 112 -16.43 -28.07 -0.30
C VAL A 112 -17.37 -29.27 -0.45
N ALA A 113 -17.59 -30.05 0.62
CA ALA A 113 -18.40 -31.24 0.56
C ALA A 113 -19.90 -30.92 0.63
N ALA A 114 -20.68 -31.67 -0.16
CA ALA A 114 -22.13 -31.70 -0.03
C ALA A 114 -22.52 -32.33 1.31
N GLY A 115 -23.48 -31.72 2.01
CA GLY A 115 -23.93 -32.13 3.33
C GLY A 115 -23.06 -31.62 4.49
N ALA A 116 -21.94 -30.95 4.21
CA ALA A 116 -21.11 -30.36 5.24
C ALA A 116 -21.72 -29.06 5.81
N ARG A 117 -21.36 -28.75 7.06
CA ARG A 117 -21.88 -27.59 7.79
C ARG A 117 -21.44 -26.29 7.13
N TRP A 118 -22.36 -25.34 6.96
CA TRP A 118 -22.05 -23.96 6.56
C TRP A 118 -21.58 -23.14 7.77
N ALA A 119 -20.78 -22.09 7.54
CA ALA A 119 -20.45 -21.14 8.60
C ALA A 119 -21.66 -20.23 8.88
N ALA A 120 -22.07 -20.10 10.14
CA ALA A 120 -23.16 -19.20 10.51
C ALA A 120 -22.67 -17.73 10.52
N VAL A 121 -23.54 -16.80 10.15
CA VAL A 121 -23.28 -15.36 10.29
C VAL A 121 -23.27 -14.99 11.79
N PRO A 122 -22.18 -14.45 12.36
CA PRO A 122 -22.06 -14.23 13.81
C PRO A 122 -22.97 -13.14 14.40
N LEU A 123 -23.37 -12.16 13.60
CA LEU A 123 -24.20 -11.02 14.01
C LEU A 123 -25.50 -11.04 13.19
N SER A 124 -26.63 -11.19 13.87
CA SER A 124 -27.97 -11.23 13.25
C SER A 124 -28.62 -9.85 13.11
N ASP A 125 -27.83 -8.77 13.05
CA ASP A 125 -28.36 -7.42 12.89
C ASP A 125 -28.96 -7.26 11.49
N GLY A 126 -30.26 -7.55 11.37
CA GLY A 126 -31.03 -7.47 10.13
C GLY A 126 -31.00 -8.73 9.25
N LEU A 127 -30.32 -9.81 9.67
CA LEU A 127 -30.27 -11.09 8.95
C LEU A 127 -31.02 -12.22 9.68
N PRO A 128 -31.70 -13.13 8.94
CA PRO A 128 -32.28 -14.35 9.50
C PRO A 128 -31.26 -15.22 10.25
N ALA A 129 -31.68 -15.90 11.32
CA ALA A 129 -30.80 -16.72 12.15
C ALA A 129 -30.20 -17.96 11.42
N ASN A 130 -30.81 -18.36 10.31
CA ASN A 130 -30.34 -19.43 9.41
C ASN A 130 -29.40 -18.90 8.32
N ALA A 131 -29.04 -17.62 8.32
CA ALA A 131 -28.07 -17.07 7.38
C ALA A 131 -26.68 -17.67 7.61
N ALA A 132 -26.08 -18.15 6.53
CA ALA A 132 -24.81 -18.85 6.55
C ALA A 132 -23.95 -18.51 5.33
N PHE A 133 -22.66 -18.83 5.36
CA PHE A 133 -21.75 -18.57 4.25
C PHE A 133 -20.65 -19.64 4.11
N ARG A 134 -20.04 -19.65 2.92
CA ARG A 134 -18.79 -20.35 2.56
C ARG A 134 -17.92 -19.42 1.73
N TYR A 135 -16.62 -19.66 1.70
CA TYR A 135 -15.72 -18.90 0.85
C TYR A 135 -14.62 -19.77 0.23
N GLU A 136 -14.11 -19.28 -0.89
CA GLU A 136 -13.00 -19.84 -1.64
C GLU A 136 -11.95 -18.74 -1.86
N VAL A 137 -10.68 -19.11 -1.85
CA VAL A 137 -9.56 -18.15 -1.80
C VAL A 137 -8.60 -18.37 -2.96
N ASP A 138 -8.13 -17.28 -3.55
CA ASP A 138 -7.05 -17.22 -4.53
C ASP A 138 -5.96 -16.23 -4.05
N ASN A 139 -4.79 -16.77 -3.70
CA ASN A 139 -3.61 -16.03 -3.26
C ASN A 139 -2.45 -16.03 -4.29
N SER A 140 -2.71 -16.47 -5.53
CA SER A 140 -1.71 -16.59 -6.60
C SER A 140 -0.96 -15.29 -6.88
N LYS A 141 -1.64 -14.15 -6.70
CA LYS A 141 -1.09 -12.79 -6.88
C LYS A 141 -0.67 -12.13 -5.57
N TYR A 142 -1.03 -12.69 -4.41
CA TYR A 142 -0.79 -12.05 -3.12
C TYR A 142 0.69 -11.79 -2.85
N ALA A 143 1.57 -12.74 -3.16
CA ALA A 143 3.01 -12.57 -2.96
C ALA A 143 3.64 -11.47 -3.84
N SER A 144 3.05 -11.21 -5.01
CA SER A 144 3.54 -10.21 -5.98
C SER A 144 2.87 -8.85 -5.84
N THR A 145 1.58 -8.80 -5.48
CA THR A 145 0.76 -7.58 -5.50
C THR A 145 0.06 -7.31 -4.18
N GLY A 146 0.19 -8.16 -3.15
CA GLY A 146 -0.53 -7.97 -1.87
C GLY A 146 -2.05 -8.00 -1.97
N VAL A 147 -2.61 -8.42 -3.12
CA VAL A 147 -4.06 -8.56 -3.35
C VAL A 147 -4.45 -10.03 -3.21
N LEU A 148 -5.48 -10.28 -2.42
CA LEU A 148 -6.13 -11.58 -2.26
C LEU A 148 -7.49 -11.55 -2.94
N HIS A 149 -7.82 -12.59 -3.70
CA HIS A 149 -9.17 -12.74 -4.26
C HIS A 149 -9.95 -13.73 -3.41
N VAL A 150 -11.13 -13.33 -2.93
CA VAL A 150 -12.00 -14.17 -2.12
C VAL A 150 -13.38 -14.21 -2.74
N ARG A 151 -13.88 -15.41 -3.03
CA ARG A 151 -15.26 -15.64 -3.46
C ARG A 151 -16.06 -16.13 -2.27
N ALA A 152 -17.04 -15.37 -1.81
CA ALA A 152 -18.00 -15.82 -0.79
C ALA A 152 -19.32 -16.21 -1.41
N THR A 153 -19.98 -17.22 -0.82
CA THR A 153 -21.35 -17.62 -1.12
C THR A 153 -22.14 -17.56 0.16
N GLY A 154 -23.21 -16.77 0.17
CA GLY A 154 -24.18 -16.71 1.26
C GLY A 154 -25.37 -17.63 0.98
N LEU A 155 -25.99 -18.13 2.04
CA LEU A 155 -27.14 -19.02 2.03
C LEU A 155 -28.16 -18.55 3.07
N VAL A 156 -29.42 -18.44 2.65
CA VAL A 156 -30.58 -18.34 3.53
C VAL A 156 -31.60 -19.36 3.01
N ASP A 157 -32.04 -20.25 3.89
CA ASP A 157 -32.89 -21.40 3.55
C ASP A 157 -32.38 -22.21 2.34
N THR A 158 -33.03 -22.05 1.18
CA THR A 158 -32.65 -22.74 -0.06
C THR A 158 -31.98 -21.83 -1.09
N VAL A 159 -31.90 -20.53 -0.81
CA VAL A 159 -31.41 -19.51 -1.74
C VAL A 159 -29.94 -19.22 -1.47
N ALA A 160 -29.10 -19.37 -2.49
CA ALA A 160 -27.67 -19.11 -2.40
C ALA A 160 -27.24 -18.03 -3.41
N ARG A 161 -26.31 -17.16 -3.01
CA ARG A 161 -25.82 -16.02 -3.80
C ARG A 161 -24.31 -15.89 -3.61
N SER A 162 -23.57 -15.53 -4.66
CA SER A 162 -22.11 -15.45 -4.61
C SER A 162 -21.57 -14.08 -5.02
N VAL A 163 -20.52 -13.64 -4.33
CA VAL A 163 -19.77 -12.41 -4.60
C VAL A 163 -18.28 -12.71 -4.64
N VAL A 164 -17.54 -12.04 -5.52
CA VAL A 164 -16.08 -12.04 -5.52
C VAL A 164 -15.60 -10.68 -5.05
N ALA A 165 -14.69 -10.70 -4.09
CA ALA A 165 -14.06 -9.53 -3.51
C ALA A 165 -12.55 -9.58 -3.68
N ASN A 166 -11.96 -8.45 -4.04
CA ASN A 166 -10.52 -8.26 -3.92
C ASN A 166 -10.24 -7.67 -2.55
N ILE A 167 -9.55 -8.44 -1.71
CA ILE A 167 -9.17 -8.04 -0.37
C ILE A 167 -7.70 -7.65 -0.41
N LYS A 168 -7.40 -6.39 -0.12
CA LYS A 168 -6.03 -5.87 -0.03
C LYS A 168 -5.80 -5.36 1.37
N GLN A 169 -4.59 -5.53 1.89
CA GLN A 169 -4.19 -4.87 3.11
C GLN A 169 -4.32 -3.35 2.93
N THR A 170 -5.24 -2.71 3.66
CA THR A 170 -5.28 -1.26 3.82
C THR A 170 -4.01 -0.86 4.56
N GLY A 171 -3.34 0.16 4.03
CA GLY A 171 -2.05 0.57 4.58
C GLY A 171 -1.66 1.94 4.10
N PHE A 172 -0.46 2.34 4.48
CA PHE A 172 0.11 3.65 4.16
C PHE A 172 0.24 3.91 2.65
N THR A 173 0.25 2.87 1.80
CA THR A 173 0.26 3.01 0.33
C THR A 173 -1.05 3.52 -0.26
N ASN A 174 -2.13 3.59 0.51
CA ASN A 174 -3.41 4.17 0.07
C ASN A 174 -3.45 5.70 0.21
N TYR A 175 -2.43 6.29 0.80
CA TYR A 175 -2.34 7.72 1.06
C TYR A 175 -1.20 8.32 0.25
N VAL A 176 -1.43 9.51 -0.30
CA VAL A 176 -0.33 10.29 -0.89
C VAL A 176 0.66 10.72 0.18
N TYR A 177 0.15 10.92 1.39
CA TYR A 177 0.91 11.31 2.56
C TYR A 177 0.38 10.55 3.78
N PHE A 178 1.26 9.77 4.39
CA PHE A 178 1.10 9.11 5.67
C PHE A 178 2.27 9.47 6.58
N THR A 179 2.00 9.78 7.85
CA THR A 179 3.03 9.89 8.89
C THR A 179 2.53 9.32 10.22
N ASP A 180 3.43 8.72 11.00
CA ASP A 180 3.09 8.30 12.36
C ASP A 180 3.15 9.50 13.32
N TYR A 181 4.26 10.23 13.35
CA TYR A 181 4.46 11.42 14.19
C TYR A 181 4.63 12.70 13.36
N GLU A 182 3.85 13.73 13.65
CA GLU A 182 3.92 15.08 13.07
C GLU A 182 4.96 15.95 13.80
N ILE A 183 6.15 15.38 14.00
CA ILE A 183 7.32 16.07 14.56
C ILE A 183 8.54 15.86 13.66
N LEU A 184 9.45 16.83 13.71
CA LEU A 184 10.79 16.68 13.15
C LEU A 184 11.53 15.53 13.84
N ASP A 185 12.22 14.71 13.04
CA ASP A 185 13.01 13.60 13.56
C ASP A 185 14.11 14.10 14.51
N PRO A 186 14.10 13.70 15.79
CA PRO A 186 15.08 14.17 16.76
C PRO A 186 16.50 13.69 16.49
N GLN A 187 16.66 12.49 15.91
CA GLN A 187 17.96 11.88 15.62
C GLN A 187 18.56 12.46 14.35
N LEU A 188 17.80 12.54 13.25
CA LEU A 188 18.33 13.03 11.97
C LEU A 188 18.66 14.52 12.01
N ASN A 189 17.86 15.31 12.74
CA ASN A 189 17.98 16.76 12.76
C ASN A 189 18.68 17.30 14.03
N SER A 190 19.17 16.42 14.91
CA SER A 190 19.83 16.79 16.17
C SER A 190 19.00 17.79 17.01
N LYS A 191 17.68 17.56 17.09
CA LYS A 191 16.74 18.38 17.86
C LYS A 191 16.13 17.56 19.01
N SER A 192 15.89 18.20 20.14
CA SER A 192 15.19 17.57 21.27
C SER A 192 13.68 17.62 21.07
N CYS A 193 13.16 16.78 20.17
CA CYS A 193 11.74 16.59 19.93
C CYS A 193 11.23 15.35 20.68
N THR A 194 10.23 15.52 21.56
CA THR A 194 9.64 14.41 22.30
C THR A 194 8.80 13.54 21.36
N LYS A 195 9.16 12.25 21.24
CA LYS A 195 8.39 11.24 20.50
C LYS A 195 7.08 10.92 21.25
N ALA A 196 6.03 11.65 20.91
CA ALA A 196 4.67 11.43 21.40
C ALA A 196 3.67 12.05 20.43
N TYR A 197 2.47 11.46 20.34
CA TYR A 197 1.36 12.08 19.62
C TYR A 197 0.95 13.39 20.31
N ALA A 198 0.69 14.45 19.55
CA ALA A 198 0.34 15.78 20.05
C ALA A 198 -0.94 15.71 20.89
N TRP A 199 -1.89 14.88 20.49
CA TRP A 199 -3.17 14.68 21.16
C TRP A 199 -3.11 13.80 22.41
N GLN A 200 -1.99 13.11 22.65
CA GLN A 200 -1.70 12.39 23.90
C GLN A 200 -0.83 13.20 24.86
N SER A 201 -0.05 14.15 24.33
CA SER A 201 0.87 14.96 25.12
C SER A 201 0.14 16.09 25.86
N THR A 202 0.44 16.23 27.16
CA THR A 202 0.00 17.40 27.96
C THR A 202 0.87 18.63 27.73
N THR A 203 2.02 18.48 27.04
CA THR A 203 2.96 19.55 26.76
C THR A 203 2.90 19.91 25.27
N ALA A 204 2.76 21.21 24.99
CA ALA A 204 2.80 21.72 23.64
C ALA A 204 4.16 21.43 22.98
N ARG A 205 4.14 21.14 21.67
CA ARG A 205 5.36 20.96 20.89
C ARG A 205 6.14 22.26 20.81
N THR A 206 7.45 22.16 20.94
CA THR A 206 8.37 23.28 20.70
C THR A 206 8.31 23.68 19.23
N SER A 207 8.44 24.97 18.95
CA SER A 207 8.30 25.52 17.59
C SER A 207 9.29 24.90 16.60
N GLY A 208 10.51 24.58 17.04
CA GLY A 208 11.54 23.93 16.22
C GLY A 208 11.28 22.46 15.86
N CYS A 209 10.25 21.84 16.45
CA CYS A 209 9.83 20.47 16.14
C CYS A 209 8.58 20.43 15.26
N LEU A 210 7.94 21.58 15.01
CA LEU A 210 6.75 21.69 14.18
C LEU A 210 7.14 21.87 12.72
N ILE A 211 6.52 21.07 11.85
CA ILE A 211 6.66 21.19 10.41
C ILE A 211 5.28 21.53 9.86
N ASN A 212 5.22 22.47 8.93
CA ASN A 212 3.97 23.08 8.51
C ASN A 212 3.63 22.66 7.07
N PHE A 213 2.35 22.38 6.83
CA PHE A 213 1.79 22.58 5.49
C PHE A 213 1.53 24.07 5.31
N ILE A 214 1.96 24.65 4.19
CA ILE A 214 1.95 26.10 3.99
C ILE A 214 1.26 26.49 2.68
N THR A 215 0.98 27.78 2.52
CA THR A 215 0.46 28.34 1.28
C THR A 215 1.33 27.91 0.09
N GLY A 216 0.70 27.36 -0.95
CA GLY A 216 1.38 26.81 -2.13
C GLY A 216 1.48 25.29 -2.13
N ASP A 217 1.50 24.63 -0.97
CA ASP A 217 1.46 23.17 -0.90
C ASP A 217 0.17 22.63 -1.54
N THR A 218 0.28 21.60 -2.37
CA THR A 218 -0.86 20.94 -3.00
C THR A 218 -0.73 19.43 -2.85
N LEU A 219 -1.78 18.80 -2.32
CA LEU A 219 -1.88 17.35 -2.16
C LEU A 219 -3.11 16.84 -2.89
N ASP A 220 -2.87 16.06 -3.96
CA ASP A 220 -3.88 15.42 -4.80
C ASP A 220 -3.97 13.94 -4.48
N GLY A 221 -4.60 13.61 -3.36
CA GLY A 221 -4.70 12.26 -2.83
C GLY A 221 -5.14 12.25 -1.38
N ALA A 222 -5.53 11.07 -0.88
CA ALA A 222 -5.90 10.93 0.52
C ALA A 222 -4.68 11.19 1.43
N VAL A 223 -4.90 11.90 2.53
CA VAL A 223 -3.87 12.24 3.52
C VAL A 223 -4.27 11.64 4.86
N HIS A 224 -3.31 11.03 5.54
CA HIS A 224 -3.53 10.51 6.88
C HIS A 224 -2.32 10.77 7.78
N SER A 225 -2.59 10.97 9.06
CA SER A 225 -1.57 11.05 10.09
C SER A 225 -2.08 10.34 11.34
N ASN A 226 -1.25 9.51 11.99
CA ASN A 226 -1.62 8.99 13.30
C ASN A 226 -1.63 10.09 14.39
N ASP A 227 -1.21 11.29 14.01
CA ASP A 227 -0.99 12.42 14.87
C ASP A 227 -1.75 13.66 14.39
N THR A 228 -1.67 14.75 15.15
CA THR A 228 -2.30 16.02 14.79
C THR A 228 -1.48 16.75 13.73
N LEU A 229 -2.00 16.78 12.50
CA LEU A 229 -1.45 17.55 11.39
C LEU A 229 -1.32 19.04 11.75
N ASN A 230 -0.17 19.66 11.46
CA ASN A 230 -0.01 21.11 11.55
C ASN A 230 -0.14 21.77 10.17
N ILE A 231 -1.23 22.51 9.96
CA ILE A 231 -1.64 23.08 8.68
C ILE A 231 -1.81 24.60 8.81
N CYS A 232 -0.92 25.31 8.11
CA CYS A 232 -0.88 26.77 8.01
C CYS A 232 -1.31 27.27 6.62
N GLY A 233 -1.71 26.38 5.73
CA GLY A 233 -2.17 26.68 4.38
C GLY A 233 -2.11 25.45 3.49
N GLY A 234 -2.30 25.67 2.19
CA GLY A 234 -2.24 24.63 1.16
C GLY A 234 -3.61 24.11 0.72
N THR A 235 -3.59 23.30 -0.33
CA THR A 235 -4.79 22.72 -0.96
C THR A 235 -4.75 21.20 -0.85
N PHE A 236 -5.78 20.63 -0.20
CA PHE A 236 -6.00 19.21 -0.06
C PHE A 236 -7.20 18.81 -0.91
N LYS A 237 -6.95 18.11 -2.01
CA LYS A 237 -8.01 17.81 -2.98
C LYS A 237 -8.89 16.63 -2.59
N GLN A 238 -8.38 15.70 -1.79
CA GLN A 238 -9.13 14.54 -1.31
C GLN A 238 -9.16 14.48 0.23
N ARG A 239 -9.70 13.38 0.77
CA ARG A 239 -9.96 13.22 2.20
C ARG A 239 -8.68 13.38 3.02
N VAL A 240 -8.75 14.22 4.04
CA VAL A 240 -7.73 14.34 5.08
C VAL A 240 -8.24 13.67 6.34
N SER A 241 -7.41 12.84 6.97
CA SER A 241 -7.76 12.11 8.17
C SER A 241 -6.66 12.12 9.22
N THR A 242 -7.03 11.92 10.48
CA THR A 242 -6.10 11.79 11.59
C THR A 242 -6.58 10.77 12.61
N ALA A 243 -5.66 10.10 13.30
CA ALA A 243 -6.00 9.27 14.46
C ALA A 243 -6.23 10.08 15.76
N ASN A 244 -6.05 11.41 15.73
CA ASN A 244 -6.41 12.28 16.84
C ASN A 244 -7.93 12.18 17.16
N PRO A 245 -8.31 11.70 18.35
CA PRO A 245 -9.72 11.58 18.75
C PRO A 245 -10.32 12.93 19.20
N ASN A 246 -9.48 13.93 19.46
CA ASN A 246 -9.86 15.17 20.13
C ASN A 246 -9.96 16.33 19.12
N ARG A 247 -11.16 16.88 18.96
CA ARG A 247 -11.36 18.17 18.29
C ARG A 247 -10.88 19.30 19.20
N ASP A 248 -10.28 20.33 18.61
CA ASP A 248 -9.97 21.56 19.33
C ASP A 248 -11.25 22.33 19.70
N SER A 249 -11.11 23.44 20.44
CA SER A 249 -12.24 24.29 20.85
C SER A 249 -13.01 24.92 19.67
N SER A 250 -12.43 24.91 18.47
CA SER A 250 -13.04 25.38 17.23
C SER A 250 -13.61 24.23 16.38
N GLY A 251 -13.61 23.00 16.90
CA GLY A 251 -14.10 21.80 16.21
C GLY A 251 -13.13 21.20 15.18
N LYS A 252 -11.88 21.67 15.10
CA LYS A 252 -10.88 21.22 14.12
C LYS A 252 -10.11 20.00 14.63
N LEU A 253 -9.64 19.17 13.70
CA LEU A 253 -8.78 18.00 13.96
C LEU A 253 -7.32 18.21 13.52
N TYR A 254 -6.94 19.46 13.24
CA TYR A 254 -5.58 19.86 12.86
C TYR A 254 -5.18 21.09 13.68
N SER A 255 -3.89 21.29 13.89
CA SER A 255 -3.36 22.51 14.51
C SER A 255 -2.92 23.52 13.46
N SER A 256 -2.92 24.80 13.84
CA SER A 256 -2.37 25.89 13.02
C SER A 256 -1.39 26.71 13.87
N ASN A 257 -0.45 26.01 14.50
CA ASN A 257 0.53 26.60 15.40
C ASN A 257 1.79 26.99 14.63
N ASN A 258 2.49 28.04 15.08
CA ASN A 258 3.75 28.50 14.49
C ASN A 258 3.66 28.74 12.96
N CYS A 259 2.54 29.30 12.51
CA CYS A 259 2.32 29.58 11.11
C CYS A 259 3.10 30.82 10.64
N PRO A 260 3.76 30.77 9.48
CA PRO A 260 4.50 31.89 8.93
C PRO A 260 3.57 33.07 8.58
N SER A 261 4.13 34.28 8.50
CA SER A 261 3.41 35.44 7.98
C SER A 261 2.96 35.19 6.53
N GLY A 262 1.74 35.62 6.19
CA GLY A 262 1.16 35.36 4.85
C GLY A 262 0.54 33.97 4.68
N SER A 263 0.43 33.19 5.76
CA SER A 263 -0.36 31.96 5.79
C SER A 263 -1.81 32.21 5.36
N THR A 264 -2.34 31.36 4.49
CA THR A 264 -3.74 31.41 4.04
C THR A 264 -4.57 30.31 4.68
N THR A 265 -5.90 30.48 4.67
CA THR A 265 -6.81 29.43 5.12
C THR A 265 -6.62 28.17 4.26
N PRO A 266 -6.38 26.99 4.87
CA PRO A 266 -6.26 25.76 4.09
C PRO A 266 -7.55 25.40 3.38
N VAL A 267 -7.43 24.86 2.18
CA VAL A 267 -8.56 24.45 1.34
C VAL A 267 -8.70 22.93 1.40
N PHE A 268 -9.88 22.45 1.82
CA PHE A 268 -10.22 21.02 1.86
C PHE A 268 -11.39 20.72 0.91
N ASN A 269 -11.11 20.23 -0.29
CA ASN A 269 -12.15 20.00 -1.30
C ASN A 269 -13.08 18.83 -0.95
N ALA A 270 -12.60 17.86 -0.18
CA ALA A 270 -13.37 16.71 0.28
C ALA A 270 -13.95 16.89 1.70
N GLY A 271 -14.08 18.13 2.16
CA GLY A 271 -14.56 18.46 3.50
C GLY A 271 -13.46 18.51 4.56
N ALA A 272 -13.81 19.01 5.75
CA ALA A 272 -12.87 19.19 6.85
C ALA A 272 -12.21 17.86 7.28
N PRO A 273 -10.98 17.89 7.83
CA PRO A 273 -10.31 16.69 8.30
C PRO A 273 -11.18 15.86 9.26
N GLY A 274 -11.22 14.55 9.02
CA GLY A 274 -12.00 13.59 9.80
C GLY A 274 -11.13 12.70 10.69
N ASN A 275 -11.76 12.06 11.68
CA ASN A 275 -11.09 11.02 12.45
C ASN A 275 -11.02 9.71 11.62
N ALA A 276 -9.95 8.95 11.80
CA ALA A 276 -9.79 7.59 11.29
C ALA A 276 -8.94 6.76 12.27
N ALA A 277 -8.98 5.44 12.16
CA ALA A 277 -8.18 4.57 13.00
C ALA A 277 -6.68 4.77 12.75
N LEU A 278 -5.87 4.50 13.79
CA LEU A 278 -4.42 4.50 13.72
C LEU A 278 -3.92 3.38 12.79
N ILE A 279 -2.93 3.69 11.97
CA ILE A 279 -2.28 2.73 11.06
C ILE A 279 -0.86 2.46 11.56
N THR A 280 -0.57 1.22 11.95
CA THR A 280 0.75 0.90 12.51
C THR A 280 1.81 0.82 11.42
N MET A 281 2.93 1.51 11.61
CA MET A 281 4.10 1.37 10.75
C MET A 281 4.59 -0.09 10.68
N PRO A 282 5.06 -0.55 9.51
CA PRO A 282 5.61 -1.88 9.39
C PRO A 282 6.89 -1.95 10.23
N PRO A 283 7.11 -3.01 11.04
CA PRO A 283 8.47 -3.27 11.52
C PRO A 283 9.37 -3.40 10.28
N PRO A 284 10.65 -3.00 10.34
CA PRO A 284 11.57 -3.34 9.27
C PRO A 284 11.62 -4.85 9.22
N GLN A 285 10.96 -5.39 8.21
CA GLN A 285 11.06 -6.81 7.94
C GLN A 285 12.52 -7.06 7.59
N GLN A 286 13.08 -8.16 8.07
CA GLN A 286 14.32 -8.71 7.51
C GLN A 286 14.01 -9.15 6.07
N GLN A 287 13.95 -8.20 5.13
CA GLN A 287 13.75 -8.47 3.72
C GLN A 287 14.96 -9.20 3.10
N LEU A 288 15.98 -9.50 3.91
CA LEU A 288 16.95 -10.54 3.61
C LEU A 288 16.28 -11.88 3.24
N ASP A 289 15.12 -12.20 3.82
CA ASP A 289 14.32 -13.36 3.40
C ASP A 289 13.96 -13.33 1.92
N GLN A 290 13.70 -12.14 1.36
CA GLN A 290 13.26 -11.97 -0.01
C GLN A 290 14.35 -12.23 -1.06
N VAL A 291 15.61 -12.38 -0.63
CA VAL A 291 16.78 -12.68 -1.48
C VAL A 291 17.39 -14.05 -1.17
N ARG A 292 16.76 -14.84 -0.30
CA ARG A 292 17.18 -16.18 0.08
C ARG A 292 16.66 -17.24 -0.88
N THR A 293 17.53 -18.20 -1.20
CA THR A 293 17.19 -19.31 -2.13
C THR A 293 16.79 -20.61 -1.42
N ASP A 294 17.04 -20.72 -0.11
CA ASP A 294 16.78 -21.92 0.70
C ASP A 294 15.32 -22.06 1.19
N ILE A 295 14.50 -21.03 0.98
CA ILE A 295 13.11 -20.95 1.46
C ILE A 295 12.11 -20.80 0.31
N GLN A 296 12.23 -21.63 -0.73
CA GLN A 296 11.40 -21.55 -1.94
C GLN A 296 9.89 -21.60 -1.67
N GLY A 297 9.44 -22.27 -0.61
CA GLY A 297 8.03 -22.28 -0.20
C GLY A 297 7.52 -20.92 0.32
N LYS A 298 8.40 -20.06 0.84
CA LYS A 298 8.08 -18.70 1.30
C LYS A 298 8.42 -17.64 0.25
N VAL A 299 9.53 -17.83 -0.48
CA VAL A 299 10.03 -16.91 -1.50
C VAL A 299 10.33 -17.69 -2.78
N PRO A 300 9.31 -17.94 -3.63
CA PRO A 300 9.50 -18.72 -4.86
C PRO A 300 10.41 -18.04 -5.90
N LYS A 301 10.46 -16.70 -5.88
CA LYS A 301 11.28 -15.88 -6.78
C LYS A 301 12.18 -14.97 -5.94
N PRO A 302 13.38 -15.40 -5.54
CA PRO A 302 14.29 -14.56 -4.78
C PRO A 302 14.72 -13.33 -5.58
N GLY A 303 14.91 -12.20 -4.89
CA GLY A 303 15.36 -10.93 -5.46
C GLY A 303 16.88 -10.86 -5.60
N CYS A 304 17.40 -9.65 -5.73
CA CYS A 304 18.84 -9.38 -5.79
C CYS A 304 19.35 -8.74 -4.51
N LEU A 305 20.48 -9.22 -4.00
CA LEU A 305 21.20 -8.68 -2.87
C LEU A 305 22.41 -7.87 -3.34
N TYR A 306 22.55 -6.65 -2.83
CA TYR A 306 23.74 -5.83 -2.95
C TYR A 306 24.26 -5.47 -1.56
N THR A 307 25.57 -5.30 -1.41
CA THR A 307 26.23 -5.05 -0.13
C THR A 307 26.98 -3.73 -0.14
N GLY A 308 26.90 -2.98 0.96
CA GLY A 308 27.50 -1.67 1.13
C GLY A 308 26.83 -0.58 0.29
N PRO A 309 27.45 0.61 0.18
CA PRO A 309 26.91 1.69 -0.62
C PRO A 309 26.75 1.22 -2.07
N THR A 310 25.57 1.46 -2.64
CA THR A 310 25.19 0.97 -3.96
C THR A 310 24.53 2.07 -4.78
N LYS A 311 25.03 2.32 -5.99
CA LYS A 311 24.46 3.30 -6.93
C LYS A 311 23.65 2.58 -8.01
N ILE A 312 22.41 3.01 -8.22
CA ILE A 312 21.49 2.47 -9.22
C ILE A 312 21.02 3.61 -10.12
N THR A 313 21.29 3.52 -11.41
CA THR A 313 20.81 4.49 -12.40
C THR A 313 19.92 3.81 -13.44
N PHE A 314 18.62 4.11 -13.41
CA PHE A 314 17.66 3.61 -14.39
C PHE A 314 17.81 4.32 -15.75
N LYS A 315 17.75 3.54 -16.83
CA LYS A 315 17.88 4.07 -18.19
C LYS A 315 17.17 3.18 -19.21
N LEU A 316 16.81 3.79 -20.32
CA LEU A 316 16.33 3.10 -21.52
C LEU A 316 17.46 3.11 -22.56
N VAL A 317 17.89 1.93 -23.00
CA VAL A 317 18.93 1.78 -24.01
C VAL A 317 18.32 1.05 -25.20
N GLY A 318 18.10 1.76 -26.31
CA GLY A 318 17.46 1.19 -27.50
C GLY A 318 16.05 0.65 -27.23
N GLY A 319 15.29 1.28 -26.33
CA GLY A 319 13.96 0.84 -25.91
C GLY A 319 13.94 -0.28 -24.85
N VAL A 320 15.09 -0.86 -24.52
CA VAL A 320 15.21 -1.88 -23.48
C VAL A 320 15.41 -1.22 -22.12
N ALA A 321 14.58 -1.60 -21.14
CA ALA A 321 14.69 -1.13 -19.77
C ALA A 321 15.90 -1.73 -19.08
N LYS A 322 16.80 -0.86 -18.60
CA LYS A 322 18.01 -1.27 -17.89
C LYS A 322 18.20 -0.47 -16.61
N MET A 323 18.92 -1.06 -15.66
CA MET A 323 19.55 -0.34 -14.57
C MET A 323 21.06 -0.50 -14.66
N ASN A 324 21.80 0.58 -14.46
CA ASN A 324 23.23 0.53 -14.24
C ASN A 324 23.49 0.45 -12.74
N VAL A 325 24.25 -0.55 -12.28
CA VAL A 325 24.52 -0.79 -10.87
C VAL A 325 26.02 -0.74 -10.58
N ILE A 326 26.39 0.00 -9.54
CA ILE A 326 27.71 0.00 -8.91
C ILE A 326 27.54 -0.42 -7.46
N SER A 327 28.05 -1.59 -7.09
CA SER A 327 28.00 -2.14 -5.73
C SER A 327 29.31 -2.89 -5.41
N PRO A 328 30.39 -2.16 -5.05
CA PRO A 328 31.74 -2.72 -5.01
C PRO A 328 31.95 -3.82 -3.97
N TRP A 329 31.22 -3.76 -2.85
CA TRP A 329 31.35 -4.70 -1.75
C TRP A 329 30.57 -6.00 -1.92
N THR A 330 29.74 -6.11 -2.96
CA THR A 330 28.96 -7.32 -3.23
C THR A 330 29.87 -8.47 -3.64
N LYS A 331 29.81 -9.59 -2.91
CA LYS A 331 30.47 -10.87 -3.27
C LYS A 331 29.47 -11.91 -3.76
N GLN A 332 28.26 -11.91 -3.21
CA GLN A 332 27.14 -12.76 -3.60
C GLN A 332 25.87 -11.94 -3.75
N THR A 333 25.10 -12.18 -4.82
CA THR A 333 23.84 -11.48 -5.09
C THR A 333 22.60 -12.26 -4.63
N GLN A 334 22.77 -13.50 -4.15
CA GLN A 334 21.77 -14.26 -3.41
C GLN A 334 22.45 -15.10 -2.32
N VAL A 335 21.71 -15.42 -1.26
CA VAL A 335 22.25 -16.11 -0.07
C VAL A 335 21.35 -17.25 0.40
N VAL A 336 21.82 -18.01 1.39
CA VAL A 336 21.05 -18.98 2.17
C VAL A 336 21.22 -18.74 3.67
N GLY A 337 20.22 -19.14 4.46
CA GLY A 337 20.22 -19.02 5.92
C GLY A 337 19.75 -17.65 6.42
N ASN A 338 19.24 -17.61 7.66
CA ASN A 338 18.96 -16.38 8.40
C ASN A 338 19.51 -16.52 9.84
N PRO A 339 20.61 -15.83 10.20
CA PRO A 339 21.41 -14.93 9.35
C PRO A 339 22.07 -15.68 8.18
N ALA A 340 22.55 -14.96 7.16
CA ALA A 340 23.15 -15.60 5.99
C ALA A 340 24.42 -16.38 6.37
N THR A 341 24.52 -17.62 5.89
CA THR A 341 25.65 -18.54 6.19
C THR A 341 26.34 -19.06 4.95
N GLY A 342 25.82 -18.75 3.75
CA GLY A 342 26.38 -19.25 2.50
C GLY A 342 25.78 -18.61 1.26
N PRO A 343 26.41 -18.84 0.09
CA PRO A 343 25.91 -18.35 -1.19
C PRO A 343 24.58 -19.03 -1.58
N GLY A 344 23.76 -18.34 -2.35
CA GLY A 344 22.54 -18.87 -2.94
C GLY A 344 22.79 -19.97 -3.99
N VAL A 345 21.71 -20.60 -4.46
CA VAL A 345 21.76 -21.55 -5.59
C VAL A 345 20.75 -21.14 -6.67
N PRO A 346 21.21 -20.59 -7.83
CA PRO A 346 22.58 -20.15 -8.10
C PRO A 346 22.95 -18.93 -7.23
N ALA A 347 24.25 -18.77 -6.93
CA ALA A 347 24.71 -17.71 -6.02
C ALA A 347 24.60 -16.30 -6.62
N ASN A 348 24.89 -16.21 -7.92
CA ASN A 348 24.95 -14.96 -8.67
C ASN A 348 24.17 -15.11 -9.98
N PRO A 349 22.83 -15.14 -9.95
CA PRO A 349 22.05 -15.23 -11.17
C PRO A 349 22.27 -14.00 -12.05
N ALA A 350 22.25 -14.20 -13.38
CA ALA A 350 22.58 -13.14 -14.34
C ALA A 350 21.69 -11.89 -14.23
N PHE A 351 20.43 -12.05 -13.82
CA PHE A 351 19.48 -10.94 -13.64
C PHE A 351 19.82 -10.04 -12.42
N CYS A 352 20.73 -10.47 -11.54
CA CYS A 352 21.26 -9.67 -10.44
C CYS A 352 22.64 -9.08 -10.72
N GLY A 353 23.17 -9.26 -11.92
CA GLY A 353 24.52 -8.84 -12.26
C GLY A 353 25.60 -9.80 -11.72
N LYS A 354 26.84 -9.46 -12.06
CA LYS A 354 28.05 -10.24 -11.78
C LYS A 354 28.88 -9.47 -10.75
N PRO A 355 29.11 -10.03 -9.54
CA PRO A 355 30.08 -9.48 -8.60
C PRO A 355 31.47 -9.33 -9.22
N GLY A 356 32.24 -8.34 -8.76
CA GLY A 356 33.64 -8.22 -9.11
C GLY A 356 34.49 -9.31 -8.43
N ASP A 357 35.66 -9.59 -9.01
CA ASP A 357 36.68 -10.41 -8.37
C ASP A 357 37.45 -9.55 -7.36
N PRO A 358 37.37 -9.84 -6.05
CA PRO A 358 38.03 -9.04 -5.01
C PRO A 358 39.56 -8.97 -5.17
N THR A 359 40.18 -9.92 -5.88
CA THR A 359 41.63 -9.99 -6.07
C THR A 359 42.13 -9.09 -7.19
N LYS A 360 41.27 -8.69 -8.12
CA LYS A 360 41.64 -7.87 -9.29
C LYS A 360 41.57 -6.40 -8.96
N THR A 361 42.49 -5.60 -9.50
CA THR A 361 42.45 -4.13 -9.39
C THR A 361 41.48 -3.48 -10.36
N SER A 362 41.13 -4.18 -11.45
CA SER A 362 40.12 -3.75 -12.43
C SER A 362 39.05 -4.82 -12.60
N ASN A 363 37.80 -4.40 -12.50
CA ASN A 363 36.61 -5.25 -12.52
C ASN A 363 35.59 -4.77 -13.55
N THR A 364 36.07 -4.37 -14.75
CA THR A 364 35.25 -3.77 -15.80
C THR A 364 34.02 -4.62 -16.15
N GLY A 365 32.85 -3.96 -16.23
CA GLY A 365 31.58 -4.61 -16.59
C GLY A 365 31.00 -5.53 -15.51
N THR A 366 31.44 -5.38 -14.26
CA THR A 366 30.89 -6.07 -13.08
C THR A 366 30.31 -5.04 -12.11
N LEU A 367 29.62 -5.52 -11.07
CA LEU A 367 29.12 -4.66 -10.00
C LEU A 367 30.23 -3.87 -9.27
N SER A 368 31.48 -4.34 -9.31
CA SER A 368 32.63 -3.64 -8.69
C SER A 368 33.37 -2.68 -9.64
N ASP A 369 32.87 -2.48 -10.87
CA ASP A 369 33.32 -1.39 -11.73
C ASP A 369 32.83 -0.04 -11.18
N THR A 370 33.68 0.65 -10.42
CA THR A 370 33.33 1.92 -9.78
C THR A 370 33.26 3.11 -10.74
N VAL A 371 33.59 2.90 -12.02
CA VAL A 371 33.57 3.95 -13.04
C VAL A 371 32.33 3.80 -13.91
N ASN A 372 32.11 2.61 -14.48
CA ASN A 372 31.02 2.38 -15.43
C ASN A 372 29.88 1.53 -14.88
N GLY A 373 30.09 0.82 -13.77
CA GLY A 373 29.15 -0.15 -13.25
C GLY A 373 28.83 -1.28 -14.22
N GLN A 374 27.69 -1.93 -13.98
CA GLN A 374 27.15 -2.96 -14.84
C GLN A 374 25.71 -2.64 -15.25
N ASP A 375 25.42 -2.79 -16.54
CA ASP A 375 24.07 -2.71 -17.07
C ASP A 375 23.34 -4.05 -16.92
N ILE A 376 22.17 -4.00 -16.29
CA ILE A 376 21.30 -5.14 -16.02
C ILE A 376 19.93 -4.85 -16.62
N THR A 377 19.38 -5.79 -17.40
CA THR A 377 18.03 -5.68 -17.99
C THR A 377 16.96 -5.89 -16.92
N ILE A 378 15.97 -5.00 -16.91
CA ILE A 378 14.88 -4.97 -15.91
C ILE A 378 13.49 -4.93 -16.54
N ASP A 379 13.38 -5.15 -17.85
CA ASP A 379 12.10 -5.24 -18.54
C ASP A 379 11.28 -6.48 -18.11
N SER A 380 10.08 -6.63 -18.67
CA SER A 380 9.15 -7.73 -18.37
C SER A 380 9.70 -9.14 -18.63
N THR A 381 10.82 -9.28 -19.33
CA THR A 381 11.49 -10.58 -19.56
C THR A 381 12.47 -10.94 -18.45
N SER A 382 12.88 -9.96 -17.63
CA SER A 382 13.78 -10.15 -16.51
C SER A 382 13.06 -10.77 -15.31
N GLN A 383 13.73 -11.68 -14.59
CA GLN A 383 13.23 -12.18 -13.29
C GLN A 383 13.21 -11.10 -12.20
N LEU A 384 13.87 -9.96 -12.45
CA LEU A 384 13.81 -8.81 -11.56
C LEU A 384 12.50 -8.01 -11.73
N TYR A 385 11.77 -8.19 -12.83
CA TYR A 385 10.44 -7.61 -12.99
C TYR A 385 9.45 -8.24 -12.00
N ASN A 386 8.67 -7.40 -11.32
CA ASN A 386 7.84 -7.76 -10.16
C ASN A 386 8.63 -8.40 -9.01
N ASN A 387 9.84 -7.87 -8.72
CA ASN A 387 10.71 -8.41 -7.68
C ASN A 387 11.41 -7.29 -6.87
N LEU A 388 12.36 -7.67 -6.01
CA LEU A 388 13.00 -6.81 -5.03
C LEU A 388 14.53 -6.75 -5.26
N ILE A 389 15.09 -5.58 -5.01
CA ILE A 389 16.51 -5.36 -4.74
C ILE A 389 16.66 -5.02 -3.25
N TYR A 390 17.49 -5.76 -2.53
CA TYR A 390 17.86 -5.48 -1.15
C TYR A 390 19.31 -5.02 -1.07
N VAL A 391 19.57 -3.88 -0.43
CA VAL A 391 20.90 -3.31 -0.23
C VAL A 391 21.23 -3.41 1.26
N GLN A 392 22.13 -4.32 1.62
CA GLN A 392 22.52 -4.58 3.00
C GLN A 392 23.80 -3.83 3.37
N SER A 393 23.96 -3.50 4.65
CA SER A 393 25.25 -3.09 5.18
C SER A 393 26.27 -4.24 5.09
N ILE A 394 27.56 -3.92 5.09
CA ILE A 394 28.60 -4.97 5.12
C ILE A 394 28.40 -5.83 6.38
N PRO A 395 28.12 -7.13 6.24
CA PRO A 395 27.88 -7.99 7.39
C PRO A 395 29.14 -8.13 8.25
N THR A 396 28.96 -8.08 9.57
CA THR A 396 30.05 -8.26 10.54
C THR A 396 30.35 -9.72 10.84
N ALA A 397 29.39 -10.62 10.62
CA ALA A 397 29.54 -12.05 10.83
C ALA A 397 30.43 -12.67 9.75
N THR A 398 31.54 -13.30 10.12
CA THR A 398 32.47 -13.94 9.17
C THR A 398 31.86 -15.12 8.43
N SER A 399 30.80 -15.72 8.96
CA SER A 399 30.00 -16.75 8.28
C SER A 399 29.20 -16.22 7.10
N ASP A 400 28.94 -14.90 7.06
CA ASP A 400 28.18 -14.31 5.98
C ASP A 400 29.05 -14.24 4.71
N PRO A 401 28.56 -14.75 3.56
CA PRO A 401 29.34 -14.77 2.34
C PRO A 401 29.67 -13.37 1.79
N ASN A 402 28.98 -12.32 2.24
CA ASN A 402 29.21 -10.92 1.89
C ASN A 402 30.03 -10.15 2.95
N SER A 403 30.49 -10.79 4.02
CA SER A 403 31.35 -10.16 5.04
C SER A 403 32.74 -9.81 4.50
N TRP A 404 33.37 -8.75 5.00
CA TRP A 404 34.73 -8.35 4.61
C TRP A 404 35.64 -8.26 5.83
N ALA A 405 36.90 -8.69 5.67
CA ALA A 405 37.92 -8.46 6.68
C ALA A 405 38.20 -6.95 6.81
N SER A 406 38.42 -6.47 8.03
CA SER A 406 38.58 -5.04 8.33
C SER A 406 39.74 -4.36 7.60
N ASN A 407 40.74 -5.12 7.13
CA ASN A 407 41.90 -4.64 6.38
C ASN A 407 41.80 -4.91 4.86
N LYS A 408 40.61 -5.28 4.36
CA LYS A 408 40.39 -5.54 2.93
C LYS A 408 39.35 -4.59 2.35
N SER A 409 39.57 -4.21 1.09
CA SER A 409 38.57 -3.49 0.30
C SER A 409 38.48 -4.04 -1.12
N PRO A 410 37.38 -3.76 -1.85
CA PRO A 410 37.18 -4.17 -3.22
C PRO A 410 38.31 -3.75 -4.16
N ASN A 411 38.29 -4.35 -5.35
CA ASN A 411 39.24 -4.06 -6.42
C ASN A 411 40.70 -4.23 -5.98
N GLY A 412 41.07 -5.36 -5.37
CA GLY A 412 42.44 -5.62 -4.95
C GLY A 412 42.95 -4.64 -3.88
N ASN A 413 42.08 -4.17 -2.98
CA ASN A 413 42.34 -3.11 -1.99
C ASN A 413 42.59 -1.70 -2.56
N THR A 414 42.29 -1.50 -3.84
CA THR A 414 42.40 -0.18 -4.50
C THR A 414 41.14 0.67 -4.29
N PHE A 415 39.99 0.07 -3.98
CA PHE A 415 38.80 0.82 -3.62
C PHE A 415 39.04 1.62 -2.34
N LYS A 416 38.79 2.93 -2.41
CA LYS A 416 38.97 3.87 -1.30
C LYS A 416 37.62 4.45 -0.89
N CYS A 417 37.41 4.53 0.42
CA CYS A 417 36.26 5.19 1.05
C CYS A 417 36.43 6.71 1.02
N VAL A 418 36.43 7.28 -0.19
CA VAL A 418 36.60 8.71 -0.44
C VAL A 418 35.39 9.30 -1.16
N GLY A 419 35.17 10.60 -1.02
CA GLY A 419 34.12 11.34 -1.71
C GLY A 419 34.44 11.59 -3.19
N ALA A 420 33.68 12.48 -3.82
CA ALA A 420 33.85 12.88 -5.22
C ALA A 420 35.23 13.48 -5.50
N ASP A 421 35.83 14.16 -4.51
CA ASP A 421 37.16 14.76 -4.61
C ASP A 421 38.30 13.74 -4.62
N LYS A 422 37.98 12.46 -4.37
CA LYS A 422 38.91 11.33 -4.27
C LYS A 422 39.93 11.46 -3.13
N THR A 423 39.72 12.38 -2.20
CA THR A 423 40.66 12.67 -1.10
C THR A 423 39.98 12.68 0.27
N SER A 424 38.83 13.33 0.40
CA SER A 424 38.10 13.42 1.66
C SER A 424 37.36 12.11 1.92
N SER A 425 37.14 11.78 3.20
CA SER A 425 36.36 10.58 3.59
C SER A 425 34.98 10.60 2.94
N GLY A 426 34.53 9.44 2.46
CA GLY A 426 33.22 9.30 1.82
C GLY A 426 32.84 7.83 1.60
N ASN A 427 31.80 7.61 0.80
CA ASN A 427 31.30 6.27 0.53
C ASN A 427 32.03 5.53 -0.60
N GLY A 428 32.98 6.18 -1.28
CA GLY A 428 33.69 5.63 -2.44
C GLY A 428 32.87 5.66 -3.75
N LEU A 429 31.64 6.20 -3.73
CA LEU A 429 30.73 6.32 -4.87
C LEU A 429 30.40 7.78 -5.23
N ASP A 430 31.38 8.66 -5.05
CA ASP A 430 31.30 10.10 -5.30
C ASP A 430 30.50 10.93 -4.27
N TYR A 431 30.29 10.40 -3.06
CA TYR A 431 29.66 11.17 -1.97
C TYR A 431 30.55 11.18 -0.73
N PRO A 432 30.73 12.33 -0.06
CA PRO A 432 30.20 13.65 -0.43
C PRO A 432 30.93 14.30 -1.62
N LEU A 433 30.36 15.40 -2.13
CA LEU A 433 31.07 16.34 -2.99
C LEU A 433 32.21 17.04 -2.23
N LYS A 434 33.15 17.61 -3.00
CA LYS A 434 34.21 18.42 -2.43
C LYS A 434 33.61 19.61 -1.67
N TYR A 435 33.93 19.71 -0.39
CA TYR A 435 33.42 20.74 0.54
C TYR A 435 31.89 20.76 0.72
N GLU A 436 31.24 19.61 0.53
CA GLU A 436 29.82 19.47 0.86
C GLU A 436 29.58 19.62 2.37
N VAL A 437 28.50 20.32 2.73
CA VAL A 437 27.93 20.30 4.08
C VAL A 437 26.98 19.11 4.18
N VAL A 438 27.37 18.16 5.01
CA VAL A 438 26.60 16.95 5.28
C VAL A 438 26.20 16.95 6.74
N ALA A 439 24.91 16.77 7.03
CA ALA A 439 24.45 16.55 8.38
C ALA A 439 25.10 15.27 8.95
N THR A 440 25.54 15.30 10.20
CA THR A 440 26.24 14.14 10.83
C THR A 440 25.40 12.87 10.78
N ALA A 441 24.07 13.00 10.95
CA ALA A 441 23.15 11.87 10.88
C ALA A 441 22.90 11.36 9.45
N ALA A 442 23.25 12.13 8.43
CA ALA A 442 23.11 11.81 7.01
C ALA A 442 24.48 11.52 6.35
N ALA A 443 25.50 11.19 7.15
CA ALA A 443 26.85 10.98 6.66
C ALA A 443 26.93 9.77 5.72
N TYR A 444 27.58 9.96 4.56
CA TYR A 444 27.76 8.91 3.56
C TYR A 444 28.73 7.84 4.05
N SER A 445 28.20 6.70 4.51
CA SER A 445 29.01 5.59 4.99
C SER A 445 29.57 4.77 3.82
N CYS A 446 30.82 4.33 3.95
CA CYS A 446 31.43 3.40 3.00
C CYS A 446 31.02 1.93 3.21
N THR A 447 30.31 1.65 4.31
CA THR A 447 30.00 0.28 4.74
C THR A 447 28.52 0.05 5.04
N ALA A 448 27.71 1.11 5.15
CA ALA A 448 26.27 0.99 5.34
C ALA A 448 25.59 0.56 4.04
N GLY A 449 24.43 -0.08 4.17
CA GLY A 449 23.56 -0.50 3.07
C GLY A 449 22.79 0.65 2.45
N ASP A 450 23.49 1.71 2.06
CA ASP A 450 22.91 2.89 1.43
C ASP A 450 22.68 2.66 -0.06
N VAL A 451 21.52 3.09 -0.58
CA VAL A 451 21.26 3.09 -2.03
C VAL A 451 21.15 4.51 -2.56
N PHE A 452 21.79 4.79 -3.70
CA PHE A 452 21.76 6.07 -4.41
C PHE A 452 21.07 5.85 -5.75
N VAL A 453 19.87 6.38 -5.92
CA VAL A 453 18.98 6.03 -7.03
C VAL A 453 18.49 7.24 -7.82
N GLN A 454 18.48 7.09 -9.15
CA GLN A 454 17.99 8.08 -10.11
C GLN A 454 17.66 7.45 -11.47
N GLY A 455 17.00 8.21 -12.35
CA GLY A 455 16.84 7.89 -13.76
C GLY A 455 15.38 7.77 -14.23
N THR A 456 15.22 7.19 -15.43
CA THR A 456 13.92 6.86 -16.01
C THR A 456 13.75 5.35 -16.01
N MET A 457 12.75 4.86 -15.28
CA MET A 457 12.47 3.44 -15.07
C MET A 457 11.37 2.95 -16.01
N HIS A 458 11.51 1.72 -16.51
CA HIS A 458 10.44 0.98 -17.16
C HIS A 458 10.40 -0.45 -16.62
N SER A 459 9.74 -0.65 -15.47
CA SER A 459 9.70 -1.92 -14.75
C SER A 459 8.73 -1.85 -13.57
N ALA A 460 8.56 -2.97 -12.85
CA ALA A 460 7.92 -3.03 -11.55
C ALA A 460 8.90 -3.62 -10.53
N ILE A 461 9.50 -2.80 -9.66
CA ILE A 461 10.57 -3.22 -8.73
C ILE A 461 10.43 -2.50 -7.39
N THR A 462 10.77 -3.17 -6.29
CA THR A 462 11.07 -2.50 -5.02
C THR A 462 12.57 -2.47 -4.77
N ILE A 463 13.09 -1.34 -4.30
CA ILE A 463 14.45 -1.19 -3.77
C ILE A 463 14.32 -0.97 -2.27
N ASN A 464 14.98 -1.82 -1.49
CA ASN A 464 15.01 -1.71 -0.04
C ASN A 464 16.44 -1.58 0.47
N ALA A 465 16.74 -0.47 1.12
CA ALA A 465 18.00 -0.21 1.79
C ALA A 465 17.90 -0.51 3.29
N ASP A 466 18.84 -1.30 3.80
CA ASP A 466 19.04 -1.60 5.22
C ASP A 466 19.41 -0.36 6.04
N HIS A 467 19.89 0.71 5.38
CA HIS A 467 20.16 2.00 6.01
C HIS A 467 19.40 3.13 5.29
N PHE A 468 20.05 3.95 4.46
CA PHE A 468 19.40 5.09 3.80
C PHE A 468 19.16 4.87 2.31
N ALA A 469 18.03 5.38 1.82
CA ALA A 469 17.77 5.50 0.39
C ALA A 469 17.87 6.96 -0.05
N TRP A 470 18.82 7.24 -0.94
CA TRP A 470 19.11 8.56 -1.49
C TRP A 470 18.55 8.71 -2.90
N ILE A 471 17.67 9.68 -3.07
CA ILE A 471 17.15 10.10 -4.37
C ILE A 471 18.09 11.20 -4.88
N THR A 472 19.03 10.80 -5.74
CA THR A 472 20.14 11.67 -6.18
C THR A 472 19.83 12.47 -7.44
N GLY A 473 18.70 12.17 -8.09
CA GLY A 473 18.29 12.76 -9.35
C GLY A 473 16.78 12.61 -9.54
N LYS A 474 16.30 12.86 -10.76
CA LYS A 474 14.89 12.57 -11.10
C LYS A 474 14.63 11.07 -10.99
N LEU A 475 13.43 10.69 -10.58
CA LEU A 475 12.94 9.32 -10.63
C LEU A 475 11.61 9.35 -11.35
N VAL A 476 11.57 8.92 -12.61
CA VAL A 476 10.38 9.03 -13.44
C VAL A 476 10.07 7.70 -14.12
N TYR A 477 8.79 7.43 -14.31
CA TYR A 477 8.30 6.30 -15.09
C TYR A 477 8.37 6.63 -16.57
N SER A 478 8.76 5.64 -17.39
CA SER A 478 8.66 5.73 -18.84
C SER A 478 7.21 5.51 -19.30
N ASP A 479 6.53 4.60 -18.62
CA ASP A 479 5.15 4.21 -18.84
C ASP A 479 4.40 4.28 -17.50
N ALA A 480 3.70 5.39 -17.29
CA ALA A 480 2.91 5.63 -16.10
C ALA A 480 1.70 4.69 -15.95
N ALA A 481 1.40 3.80 -16.91
CA ALA A 481 0.37 2.78 -16.75
C ALA A 481 0.93 1.49 -16.12
N HIS A 482 2.15 1.08 -16.46
CA HIS A 482 2.70 -0.21 -16.04
C HIS A 482 3.87 -0.13 -15.06
N ASP A 483 4.58 1.01 -15.00
CA ASP A 483 5.80 1.12 -14.20
C ASP A 483 5.48 1.42 -12.74
N ILE A 484 6.07 0.67 -11.81
CA ILE A 484 5.86 0.83 -10.37
C ILE A 484 7.19 0.67 -9.63
N LEU A 485 7.60 1.71 -8.91
CA LEU A 485 8.77 1.70 -8.03
C LEU A 485 8.33 1.72 -6.56
N GLY A 486 8.78 0.74 -5.80
CA GLY A 486 8.83 0.82 -4.34
C GLY A 486 10.22 1.28 -3.91
N LEU A 487 10.30 2.30 -3.05
CA LEU A 487 11.56 2.77 -2.48
C LEU A 487 11.47 2.75 -0.96
N VAL A 488 12.29 1.92 -0.33
CA VAL A 488 12.30 1.72 1.12
C VAL A 488 13.67 2.08 1.66
N GLY A 489 13.70 2.96 2.66
CA GLY A 489 14.85 3.15 3.54
C GLY A 489 14.49 2.67 4.94
N ALA A 490 15.18 1.66 5.45
CA ALA A 490 14.95 1.18 6.82
C ALA A 490 15.22 2.29 7.84
N GLY A 491 16.26 3.08 7.60
CA GLY A 491 16.50 4.33 8.31
C GLY A 491 15.61 5.44 7.77
N ALA A 492 16.04 6.06 6.68
CA ALA A 492 15.47 7.29 6.12
C ALA A 492 15.49 7.27 4.59
N VAL A 493 14.60 8.05 3.97
CA VAL A 493 14.65 8.33 2.54
C VAL A 493 14.98 9.79 2.33
N TRP A 494 16.13 10.06 1.71
CA TRP A 494 16.68 11.39 1.51
C TRP A 494 16.49 11.86 0.08
N VAL A 495 16.03 13.08 -0.10
CA VAL A 495 16.18 13.80 -1.37
C VAL A 495 17.51 14.56 -1.30
N TYR A 496 18.42 14.21 -2.21
CA TYR A 496 19.76 14.79 -2.26
C TYR A 496 19.71 16.27 -2.63
N ASN A 497 20.32 17.10 -1.78
CA ASN A 497 20.39 18.56 -1.93
C ASN A 497 21.67 19.08 -1.25
N PRO A 498 22.83 18.85 -1.88
CA PRO A 498 24.12 19.25 -1.34
C PRO A 498 24.32 20.77 -1.39
N LEU A 499 24.90 21.31 -0.31
CA LEU A 499 25.44 22.67 -0.24
C LEU A 499 26.95 22.60 -0.20
N VAL A 500 27.63 23.39 -1.02
CA VAL A 500 29.10 23.43 -1.08
C VAL A 500 29.60 24.77 -0.54
N CYS A 501 30.49 24.71 0.45
CA CYS A 501 31.05 25.90 1.10
C CYS A 501 32.55 26.01 0.80
N THR A 502 33.05 27.21 0.51
CA THR A 502 34.49 27.41 0.26
C THR A 502 35.34 27.26 1.53
N SER A 503 34.75 27.40 2.72
CA SER A 503 35.37 27.16 4.03
C SER A 503 34.38 26.48 5.01
N PRO A 504 34.28 25.14 5.02
CA PRO A 504 33.28 24.43 5.83
C PRO A 504 33.48 24.55 7.35
N SER A 505 34.66 24.91 7.84
CA SER A 505 34.98 24.94 9.28
C SER A 505 34.53 26.22 10.02
N ASN A 506 34.19 27.30 9.32
CA ASN A 506 33.83 28.61 9.91
C ASN A 506 32.57 29.19 9.24
N TRP A 507 31.45 28.48 9.35
CA TRP A 507 30.23 28.84 8.63
C TRP A 507 29.64 30.18 9.12
N THR A 508 29.57 31.15 8.21
CA THR A 508 28.70 32.33 8.29
C THR A 508 27.77 32.33 7.07
N SER A 509 26.50 32.74 7.27
CA SER A 509 25.52 32.77 6.18
C SER A 509 26.04 33.62 5.00
N GLY A 510 26.17 33.03 3.81
CA GLY A 510 26.67 33.68 2.58
C GLY A 510 27.94 33.08 1.97
N SER A 511 28.61 32.13 2.64
CA SER A 511 29.85 31.47 2.14
C SER A 511 29.62 30.12 1.45
N CYS A 512 28.36 29.74 1.24
CA CYS A 512 27.95 28.45 0.70
C CYS A 512 27.01 28.67 -0.48
N ASN A 513 27.19 27.87 -1.53
CA ASN A 513 26.35 27.90 -2.71
C ASN A 513 25.68 26.54 -2.89
N ALA A 514 24.48 26.53 -3.47
CA ALA A 514 23.87 25.30 -3.98
C ALA A 514 24.81 24.67 -5.00
N ALA A 515 25.11 23.37 -4.85
CA ALA A 515 25.98 22.70 -5.81
C ALA A 515 25.26 22.60 -7.18
N SER A 516 25.86 23.16 -8.23
CA SER A 516 25.31 23.11 -9.60
C SER A 516 25.61 21.81 -10.36
N SER A 517 26.33 20.86 -9.75
CA SER A 517 26.69 19.56 -10.35
C SER A 517 26.92 18.53 -9.24
N PRO A 518 26.38 17.28 -9.30
CA PRO A 518 25.65 16.58 -10.36
C PRO A 518 24.12 16.66 -10.22
N ILE A 519 23.58 17.71 -9.60
CA ILE A 519 22.13 17.82 -9.41
C ILE A 519 21.47 18.28 -10.72
N THR A 520 20.75 17.38 -11.39
CA THR A 520 19.86 17.78 -12.49
C THR A 520 18.55 18.27 -11.89
N TRP A 521 18.38 19.58 -11.80
CA TRP A 521 17.09 20.19 -11.47
C TRP A 521 16.23 20.27 -12.74
N GLU A 522 14.96 19.89 -12.63
CA GLU A 522 14.00 19.93 -13.74
C GLU A 522 13.49 21.36 -14.01
N ALA A 523 13.68 22.28 -13.05
CA ALA A 523 13.34 23.69 -13.18
C ALA A 523 14.24 24.60 -12.32
N SER A 524 14.28 25.90 -12.63
CA SER A 524 15.04 26.92 -11.88
C SER A 524 14.27 27.45 -10.65
N SER A 525 15.00 28.15 -9.76
CA SER A 525 14.57 28.67 -8.43
C SER A 525 13.47 29.75 -8.42
N SER A 526 12.66 29.83 -9.47
CA SER A 526 11.50 30.73 -9.57
C SER A 526 10.30 30.11 -10.30
N SER A 527 10.37 28.82 -10.65
CA SER A 527 9.34 28.18 -11.47
C SER A 527 8.12 27.73 -10.66
N THR A 528 6.94 27.83 -11.26
CA THR A 528 5.72 27.12 -10.81
C THR A 528 5.75 25.62 -11.16
N SER A 529 6.87 25.15 -11.73
CA SER A 529 7.10 23.79 -12.22
C SER A 529 7.76 22.90 -11.16
N CYS A 530 7.81 21.60 -11.46
CA CYS A 530 8.52 20.63 -10.64
C CYS A 530 10.02 20.84 -10.78
N ALA A 531 10.71 21.14 -9.68
CA ALA A 531 12.17 21.19 -9.66
C ALA A 531 12.80 19.81 -9.48
N ARG A 532 12.07 18.90 -8.83
CA ARG A 532 12.40 17.49 -8.72
C ARG A 532 11.12 16.67 -8.89
N THR A 533 11.15 15.69 -9.80
CA THR A 533 10.07 14.73 -9.95
C THR A 533 10.48 13.35 -9.44
N ILE A 534 9.62 12.76 -8.61
CA ILE A 534 9.79 11.45 -7.99
C ILE A 534 8.51 10.65 -8.20
N ASN A 535 8.62 9.55 -8.94
CA ASN A 535 7.56 8.57 -9.12
C ASN A 535 7.94 7.31 -8.32
N ALA A 536 7.33 7.13 -7.15
CA ALA A 536 7.57 5.97 -6.29
C ALA A 536 6.54 5.88 -5.17
N ALA A 537 6.27 4.66 -4.70
CA ALA A 537 5.78 4.43 -3.35
C ALA A 537 6.98 4.42 -2.39
N ILE A 538 7.04 5.41 -1.50
CA ILE A 538 8.16 5.69 -0.61
C ILE A 538 7.80 5.25 0.81
N LEU A 539 8.71 4.53 1.46
CA LEU A 539 8.59 4.14 2.86
C LEU A 539 9.90 4.41 3.60
N SER A 540 9.80 5.12 4.72
CA SER A 540 10.85 5.27 5.73
C SER A 540 10.39 4.56 7.01
N ASN A 541 11.09 3.49 7.42
CA ASN A 541 10.61 2.65 8.53
C ASN A 541 10.84 3.27 9.91
N TYR A 542 12.03 3.84 10.15
CA TYR A 542 12.43 4.35 11.47
C TYR A 542 12.54 5.88 11.57
N HIS A 543 12.65 6.56 10.42
CA HIS A 543 12.88 7.99 10.40
C HIS A 543 11.92 8.70 9.44
N SER A 544 12.47 9.55 8.58
CA SER A 544 11.72 10.50 7.75
C SER A 544 11.94 10.28 6.26
N PHE A 545 11.01 10.81 5.46
CA PHE A 545 11.28 11.23 4.09
C PHE A 545 11.60 12.73 4.08
N GLU A 546 12.87 13.10 3.94
CA GLU A 546 13.31 14.50 4.08
C GLU A 546 14.31 14.96 3.01
N VAL A 547 14.41 16.27 2.82
CA VAL A 547 15.38 16.89 1.91
C VAL A 547 16.64 17.21 2.69
N GLN A 548 17.80 16.80 2.18
CA GLN A 548 19.09 17.19 2.73
C GLN A 548 19.23 18.72 2.74
N ASN A 549 19.72 19.32 3.82
CA ASN A 549 19.88 20.77 3.91
C ASN A 549 18.57 21.54 3.59
N TYR A 550 17.40 21.01 3.97
CA TYR A 550 16.08 21.61 3.68
C TYR A 550 15.95 23.06 4.15
N ASP A 551 16.72 23.44 5.18
CA ASP A 551 16.66 24.74 5.84
C ASP A 551 17.59 25.78 5.24
N SER A 552 18.37 25.41 4.23
CA SER A 552 19.47 26.19 3.70
C SER A 552 19.46 26.19 2.16
N GLY A 553 20.09 27.18 1.55
CA GLY A 553 20.09 27.36 0.10
C GLY A 553 18.88 28.13 -0.43
N ASP A 554 18.65 28.04 -1.74
CA ASP A 554 17.60 28.79 -2.44
C ASP A 554 16.23 28.10 -2.31
N PRO A 555 15.12 28.82 -2.51
CA PRO A 555 13.83 28.20 -2.79
C PRO A 555 13.84 27.60 -4.20
N TYR A 556 13.65 26.29 -4.31
CA TYR A 556 13.79 25.56 -5.58
C TYR A 556 12.47 25.44 -6.37
N GLY A 557 11.33 25.82 -5.79
CA GLY A 557 10.01 25.57 -6.39
C GLY A 557 9.37 24.31 -5.81
N TYR A 558 8.84 23.42 -6.64
CA TYR A 558 8.08 22.25 -6.17
C TYR A 558 8.87 20.94 -6.16
N LEU A 559 8.78 20.20 -5.06
CA LEU A 559 9.06 18.77 -4.99
C LEU A 559 7.80 18.02 -5.42
N CYS A 560 7.85 17.45 -6.61
CA CYS A 560 6.75 16.71 -7.20
C CYS A 560 6.90 15.23 -6.92
N VAL A 561 5.98 14.68 -6.13
CA VAL A 561 5.94 13.25 -5.82
C VAL A 561 4.66 12.67 -6.39
N THR A 562 4.77 11.67 -7.27
CA THR A 562 3.65 10.87 -7.76
C THR A 562 3.74 9.47 -7.17
N GLY A 563 2.86 9.12 -6.24
CA GLY A 563 2.90 7.85 -5.53
C GLY A 563 2.32 7.94 -4.12
N SER A 564 3.00 7.30 -3.16
CA SER A 564 2.63 7.33 -1.73
C SER A 564 3.85 7.64 -0.89
N ILE A 565 3.71 8.43 0.17
CA ILE A 565 4.78 8.67 1.15
C ILE A 565 4.34 8.12 2.49
N ALA A 566 5.16 7.25 3.08
CA ALA A 566 4.98 6.72 4.42
C ALA A 566 6.26 6.92 5.24
N GLN A 567 6.13 7.48 6.43
CA GLN A 567 7.28 7.82 7.28
C GLN A 567 6.89 7.73 8.76
N GLU A 568 7.86 7.42 9.61
CA GLU A 568 7.63 7.41 11.06
C GLU A 568 7.58 8.84 11.59
N PHE A 569 8.58 9.66 11.25
CA PHE A 569 8.60 11.07 11.59
C PHE A 569 8.36 11.92 10.36
N ARG A 570 7.76 13.09 10.55
CA ARG A 570 7.55 14.03 9.46
C ARG A 570 8.90 14.60 9.03
N GLY A 571 9.26 14.34 7.78
CA GLY A 571 10.44 14.94 7.16
C GLY A 571 10.16 16.31 6.56
N PRO A 572 11.02 17.31 6.80
CA PRO A 572 10.95 18.60 6.15
C PRO A 572 11.52 18.53 4.73
N VAL A 573 10.89 19.25 3.81
CA VAL A 573 11.35 19.39 2.43
C VAL A 573 11.75 20.82 2.08
N GLY A 574 11.52 21.76 3.00
CA GLY A 574 11.81 23.18 2.89
C GLY A 574 11.37 23.92 4.15
N GLN A 575 11.76 25.18 4.30
CA GLN A 575 11.32 25.99 5.43
C GLN A 575 9.85 26.38 5.31
N GLY A 576 9.16 26.48 6.45
CA GLY A 576 7.76 26.92 6.52
C GLY A 576 7.55 28.33 5.96
N SER A 577 8.55 29.20 6.00
CA SER A 577 8.52 30.52 5.34
C SER A 577 8.60 30.46 3.81
N GLY A 578 8.92 29.31 3.22
CA GLY A 578 9.21 29.17 1.79
C GLY A 578 10.54 29.80 1.36
N SER A 579 11.44 30.11 2.30
CA SER A 579 12.73 30.78 2.04
C SER A 579 13.83 29.85 1.55
N SER A 580 13.70 28.53 1.74
CA SER A 580 14.65 27.52 1.27
C SER A 580 13.98 26.17 1.06
N GLY A 581 14.58 25.34 0.21
CA GLY A 581 14.07 24.01 -0.11
C GLY A 581 12.89 24.02 -1.08
N PHE A 582 11.89 23.17 -0.83
CA PHE A 582 10.78 22.92 -1.75
C PHE A 582 9.39 23.19 -1.13
N LEU A 583 8.48 23.65 -1.98
CA LEU A 583 7.04 23.49 -1.80
C LEU A 583 6.60 22.08 -2.20
N LYS A 584 5.49 21.60 -1.66
CA LYS A 584 4.99 20.24 -1.89
C LYS A 584 3.99 20.21 -3.02
N ARG A 585 4.22 19.36 -4.02
CA ARG A 585 3.20 19.00 -5.01
C ARG A 585 3.09 17.48 -5.06
N TYR A 586 2.27 16.93 -4.20
CA TYR A 586 2.12 15.49 -4.09
C TYR A 586 0.85 15.05 -4.81
N SER A 587 0.98 14.07 -5.68
CA SER A 587 -0.12 13.44 -6.40
C SER A 587 -0.13 11.96 -6.08
N TYR A 588 -1.30 11.41 -5.82
CA TYR A 588 -1.44 9.98 -5.58
C TYR A 588 -1.38 9.22 -6.90
N ASP A 589 -0.62 8.12 -6.90
CA ASP A 589 -0.67 7.16 -7.99
C ASP A 589 -1.83 6.19 -7.72
N THR A 590 -2.94 6.38 -8.42
CA THR A 590 -4.18 5.62 -8.21
C THR A 590 -4.00 4.12 -8.41
N ARG A 591 -2.98 3.70 -9.17
CA ARG A 591 -2.66 2.28 -9.38
C ARG A 591 -2.24 1.60 -8.09
N LEU A 592 -1.65 2.33 -7.14
CA LEU A 592 -1.24 1.79 -5.85
C LEU A 592 -2.42 1.25 -5.05
N LEU A 593 -3.67 1.63 -5.35
CA LEU A 593 -4.87 1.01 -4.76
C LEU A 593 -4.99 -0.47 -5.14
N ASN A 594 -4.69 -0.82 -6.39
CA ASN A 594 -4.91 -2.15 -6.95
C ASN A 594 -3.60 -2.96 -7.12
N SER A 595 -2.48 -2.27 -7.25
CA SER A 595 -1.15 -2.82 -7.54
C SER A 595 -0.10 -2.08 -6.71
N PRO A 596 0.14 -2.47 -5.44
CA PRO A 596 1.29 -1.97 -4.69
C PRO A 596 2.59 -2.47 -5.33
N PRO A 597 3.73 -1.85 -5.00
CA PRO A 597 5.01 -2.32 -5.49
C PRO A 597 5.29 -3.76 -5.06
N PRO A 598 6.02 -4.53 -5.88
CA PRO A 598 6.28 -5.93 -5.59
C PRO A 598 7.09 -6.10 -4.31
N LYS A 599 6.68 -7.02 -3.44
CA LYS A 599 7.37 -7.29 -2.15
C LYS A 599 7.56 -6.05 -1.27
N PHE A 600 6.74 -5.02 -1.44
CA PHE A 600 6.79 -3.83 -0.60
C PHE A 600 6.42 -4.18 0.84
N PRO A 601 7.06 -3.59 1.88
CA PRO A 601 6.69 -3.85 3.25
C PRO A 601 5.22 -3.51 3.51
N THR A 602 4.57 -4.30 4.37
CA THR A 602 3.16 -4.11 4.69
C THR A 602 2.94 -3.84 6.19
N PRO A 603 1.93 -3.02 6.56
CA PRO A 603 1.65 -2.64 7.96
C PRO A 603 1.58 -3.82 8.94
N ARG A 604 1.91 -3.58 10.22
CA ARG A 604 1.83 -4.60 11.29
C ARG A 604 0.39 -4.96 11.66
N THR A 605 -0.48 -3.98 11.69
CA THR A 605 -1.92 -4.15 11.86
C THR A 605 -2.54 -4.00 10.48
N THR A 606 -2.85 -5.13 9.89
CA THR A 606 -3.64 -5.22 8.67
C THR A 606 -5.06 -4.77 9.00
N SER A 607 -5.49 -3.55 8.67
CA SER A 607 -6.85 -3.48 8.16
C SER A 607 -6.79 -4.08 6.76
N TYR A 608 -7.75 -4.90 6.39
CA TYR A 608 -7.95 -5.25 5.00
C TYR A 608 -9.12 -4.42 4.50
N ASP A 609 -9.10 -4.00 3.24
CA ASP A 609 -10.22 -3.31 2.59
C ASP A 609 -10.63 -4.08 1.35
N VAL A 610 -11.91 -3.98 1.01
CA VAL A 610 -12.47 -4.62 -0.15
C VAL A 610 -12.40 -3.64 -1.32
N THR A 611 -11.49 -3.87 -2.26
CA THR A 611 -11.23 -2.93 -3.36
C THR A 611 -12.21 -3.05 -4.51
N THR A 612 -12.84 -4.21 -4.68
CA THR A 612 -13.92 -4.45 -5.66
C THR A 612 -14.86 -5.52 -5.14
N GLU A 613 -16.17 -5.37 -5.37
CA GLU A 613 -17.17 -6.41 -5.14
C GLU A 613 -17.99 -6.60 -6.42
N ILE A 614 -18.04 -7.84 -6.92
CA ILE A 614 -18.81 -8.18 -8.12
C ILE A 614 -19.63 -9.43 -7.82
N GLU A 615 -20.93 -9.36 -8.08
CA GLU A 615 -21.80 -10.53 -8.04
C GLU A 615 -21.43 -11.51 -9.16
N VAL A 616 -21.37 -12.80 -8.83
CA VAL A 616 -21.02 -13.85 -9.78
C VAL A 616 -22.03 -15.00 -9.73
N ALA A 617 -21.94 -15.89 -10.71
CA ALA A 617 -22.70 -17.13 -10.71
C ALA A 617 -22.49 -17.90 -9.39
N VAL A 618 -23.58 -18.46 -8.86
CA VAL A 618 -23.60 -19.15 -7.57
C VAL A 618 -22.59 -20.29 -7.55
N ALA A 619 -21.66 -20.27 -6.60
CA ALA A 619 -20.57 -21.23 -6.51
C ALA A 619 -20.95 -22.51 -5.74
N TYR A 620 -21.87 -22.41 -4.77
CA TYR A 620 -22.34 -23.53 -3.96
C TYR A 620 -23.87 -23.62 -3.96
N ARG A 621 -24.39 -24.83 -4.11
CA ARG A 621 -25.83 -25.12 -3.93
C ARG A 621 -26.18 -25.10 -2.44
N SER A 622 -27.45 -24.99 -2.09
CA SER A 622 -27.92 -25.01 -0.68
C SER A 622 -27.41 -26.21 0.13
N ASN A 623 -27.21 -27.38 -0.51
CA ASN A 623 -26.63 -28.56 0.13
C ASN A 623 -25.11 -28.46 0.38
N GLY A 624 -24.46 -27.35 0.06
CA GLY A 624 -23.02 -27.14 0.22
C GLY A 624 -22.14 -27.77 -0.88
N GLY A 625 -22.71 -28.44 -1.88
CA GLY A 625 -21.93 -28.95 -3.00
C GLY A 625 -21.59 -27.84 -4.00
N PRO A 626 -20.40 -27.86 -4.65
CA PRO A 626 -20.05 -26.90 -5.67
C PRO A 626 -20.98 -27.03 -6.89
N THR A 627 -21.33 -25.91 -7.51
CA THR A 627 -21.97 -25.90 -8.83
C THR A 627 -20.99 -26.40 -9.89
N SER A 628 -21.50 -27.04 -10.94
CA SER A 628 -20.73 -27.74 -11.98
C SER A 628 -19.68 -26.86 -12.62
#